data_AF-A0A8J7HY33-F1
#
_entry.id   AF-A0A8J7HY33-F1
#
_cell.length_a   1.000
_cell.length_b   1.000
_cell.length_c   1.000
_cell.angle_alpha   90.00
_cell.angle_beta   90.00
_cell.angle_gamma   90.00
#
_symmetry.space_group_name_H-M   'P 1'
#
loop_
_entity.id
_entity.type
_entity.pdbx_description
1 polymer ?
#
loop_
_entity_poly.entity_id
_entity_poly.type
_entity_poly.pdbx_seq_one_letter_code
_entity_poly.pdbx_strand_id
1 'polypeptide(L)'
;MDNNKIEVTGISEPLLWLIDERVRHFGGDRAAYIRDLIERDIFGTSHGQKQQSADLGTKRTFDPQQWSADMKLLAQGAEKIPVLPPEAFTRESIYGNHD
;
A
#
# COMPACT_ATOMS: atom_id res chain seq x y z
N MET A 1 -6.17 31.61 10.67
CA MET A 1 -6.40 30.16 10.64
C MET A 1 -6.10 29.74 9.21
N ASP A 2 -4.91 29.18 9.01
CA ASP A 2 -4.42 28.85 7.68
C ASP A 2 -5.11 27.56 7.24
N ASN A 3 -6.06 27.69 6.32
CA ASN A 3 -6.71 26.56 5.68
C ASN A 3 -5.66 25.85 4.84
N ASN A 4 -5.04 24.83 5.41
CA ASN A 4 -4.13 23.92 4.74
C ASN A 4 -4.90 23.25 3.59
N LYS A 5 -4.81 23.85 2.41
CA LYS A 5 -5.37 23.32 1.17
C LYS A 5 -4.49 22.14 0.79
N ILE A 6 -4.89 20.95 1.21
CA ILE A 6 -4.24 19.71 0.81
C ILE A 6 -4.58 19.53 -0.68
N GLU A 7 -3.68 19.98 -1.55
CA GLU A 7 -3.71 19.62 -2.96
C GLU A 7 -3.26 18.17 -3.05
N VAL A 8 -4.23 17.26 -3.08
CA VAL A 8 -3.98 15.82 -3.18
C VAL A 8 -3.56 15.49 -4.61
N THR A 9 -2.36 15.93 -4.99
CA THR A 9 -1.71 15.56 -6.26
C THR A 9 -1.18 14.13 -6.12
N GLY A 10 -1.71 13.20 -6.92
CA GLY A 10 -1.22 11.81 -6.97
C GLY A 10 -2.28 10.71 -6.86
N ILE A 11 -3.56 11.04 -6.59
CA ILE A 11 -4.63 10.05 -6.69
C ILE A 11 -5.05 9.91 -8.15
N SER A 12 -5.11 8.67 -8.64
CA SER A 12 -5.55 8.37 -10.01
C SER A 12 -7.01 8.77 -10.23
N GLU A 13 -7.33 9.26 -11.42
CA GLU A 13 -8.70 9.65 -11.82
C GLU A 13 -9.77 8.57 -11.52
N PRO A 14 -9.53 7.26 -11.76
CA PRO A 14 -10.48 6.22 -11.39
C PRO A 14 -10.78 6.18 -9.88
N LEU A 15 -9.78 6.44 -9.05
CA LEU A 15 -9.91 6.39 -7.60
C LEU A 15 -10.60 7.65 -7.06
N LEU A 16 -10.37 8.80 -7.70
CA LEU A 16 -11.14 10.02 -7.45
C LEU A 16 -12.63 9.84 -7.80
N TRP A 17 -12.94 9.19 -8.91
CA TRP A 17 -14.32 8.91 -9.31
C TRP A 17 -15.05 8.04 -8.28
N LEU A 18 -14.41 6.98 -7.78
CA LEU A 18 -14.95 6.11 -6.74
C LEU A 18 -15.20 6.87 -5.42
N ILE A 19 -14.28 7.77 -5.06
CA ILE A 19 -14.44 8.64 -3.89
C ILE A 19 -15.66 9.56 -4.07
N ASP A 20 -15.78 10.20 -5.24
CA ASP A 20 -16.86 11.15 -5.52
C ASP A 20 -18.23 10.45 -5.60
N GLU A 21 -18.28 9.21 -6.06
CA GLU A 21 -19.48 8.39 -6.04
C GLU A 21 -19.90 8.04 -4.59
N ARG A 22 -18.96 7.63 -3.74
CA ARG A 22 -19.25 7.41 -2.32
C ARG A 22 -19.72 8.66 -1.60
N VAL A 23 -19.06 9.79 -1.83
CA VAL A 23 -19.45 11.08 -1.21
C VAL A 23 -20.86 11.48 -1.65
N ARG A 24 -21.25 11.22 -2.90
CA ARG A 24 -22.63 11.43 -3.37
C ARG A 24 -23.65 10.52 -2.69
N HIS A 25 -23.29 9.25 -2.42
CA HIS A 25 -24.19 8.30 -1.76
C HIS A 25 -24.42 8.60 -0.27
N PHE A 26 -23.37 8.99 0.45
CA PHE A 26 -23.44 9.23 1.90
C PHE A 26 -23.66 10.71 2.27
N GLY A 27 -23.50 11.61 1.29
CA GLY A 27 -23.46 13.05 1.51
C GLY A 27 -22.16 13.47 2.21
N GLY A 28 -21.71 14.71 1.95
CA GLY A 28 -20.60 15.30 2.68
C GLY A 28 -19.53 15.96 1.81
N ASP A 29 -18.43 16.35 2.45
CA ASP A 29 -17.28 16.96 1.80
C ASP A 29 -16.25 15.89 1.41
N ARG A 30 -15.82 15.94 0.15
CA ARG A 30 -14.80 15.04 -0.42
C ARG A 30 -13.50 15.09 0.37
N ALA A 31 -13.04 16.30 0.73
CA ALA A 31 -11.77 16.44 1.43
C ALA A 31 -11.87 15.87 2.85
N ALA A 32 -13.00 16.06 3.53
CA ALA A 32 -13.27 15.42 4.82
C ALA A 32 -13.30 13.89 4.72
N TYR A 33 -13.92 13.34 3.68
CA TYR A 33 -13.97 11.90 3.46
C TYR A 33 -12.58 11.29 3.20
N ILE A 34 -11.75 11.95 2.40
CA ILE A 34 -10.37 11.52 2.15
C ILE A 34 -9.55 11.56 3.45
N ARG A 35 -9.72 12.60 4.29
CA ARG A 35 -9.06 12.67 5.60
C ARG A 35 -9.47 11.51 6.52
N ASP A 36 -10.77 11.21 6.62
CA ASP A 36 -11.28 10.07 7.40
C ASP A 36 -10.71 8.73 6.90
N LEU A 37 -10.60 8.54 5.58
CA LEU A 37 -9.97 7.33 5.02
C LEU A 37 -8.50 7.21 5.40
N ILE A 38 -7.73 8.29 5.32
CA ILE A 38 -6.31 8.32 5.69
C ILE A 38 -6.14 8.08 7.20
N GLU A 39 -6.97 8.72 8.03
CA GLU A 39 -6.93 8.53 9.48
C GLU A 39 -7.25 7.07 9.87
N ARG A 40 -8.24 6.45 9.23
CA ARG A 40 -8.57 5.03 9.44
C ARG A 40 -7.46 4.10 8.99
N ASP A 41 -6.72 4.45 7.94
CA ASP A 41 -5.58 3.66 7.47
C ASP A 41 -4.40 3.75 8.44
N ILE A 42 -4.05 4.96 8.88
CA ILE A 42 -2.91 5.20 9.79
C ILE A 42 -3.17 4.67 11.20
N PHE A 43 -4.35 4.95 11.76
CA PHE A 43 -4.67 4.67 13.16
C PHE A 43 -5.56 3.42 13.35
N GLY A 44 -5.97 2.79 12.26
CA GLY A 44 -6.98 1.73 12.27
C GLY A 44 -8.38 2.27 12.60
N THR A 45 -9.41 1.45 12.37
CA THR A 45 -10.83 1.75 12.70
C THR A 45 -11.12 1.76 14.22
N SER A 46 -10.11 1.97 15.05
CA SER A 46 -10.18 1.83 16.51
C SER A 46 -10.93 2.96 17.20
N HIS A 47 -11.15 4.09 16.52
CA HIS A 47 -12.04 5.15 16.99
C HIS A 47 -13.44 4.98 16.42
N GLY A 48 -14.21 4.07 17.04
CA GLY A 48 -15.67 4.16 16.97
C GLY A 48 -16.39 2.99 16.32
N GLN A 49 -15.99 1.75 16.54
CA GLN A 49 -16.96 0.65 16.47
C GLN A 49 -16.52 -0.54 17.34
N LYS A 50 -17.30 -0.76 18.41
CA LYS A 50 -17.27 -1.99 19.20
C LYS A 50 -17.42 -3.19 18.27
N GLN A 51 -16.36 -4.00 18.25
CA GLN A 51 -16.35 -5.46 18.11
C GLN A 51 -17.58 -6.08 17.46
N GLN A 52 -17.46 -6.44 16.19
CA GLN A 52 -17.92 -7.73 15.67
C GLN A 52 -17.35 -7.93 14.26
N SER A 53 -16.17 -8.53 14.19
CA SER A 53 -15.72 -9.25 12.99
C SER A 53 -14.88 -10.41 13.49
N ALA A 54 -15.50 -11.57 13.53
CA ALA A 54 -14.81 -12.83 13.64
C ALA A 54 -13.93 -13.01 12.40
N ASP A 55 -12.72 -13.50 12.65
CA ASP A 55 -11.92 -14.38 11.79
C ASP A 55 -11.45 -13.83 10.43
N LEU A 56 -10.14 -13.62 10.30
CA LEU A 56 -9.31 -14.01 9.15
C LEU A 56 -7.88 -13.46 9.31
N GLY A 57 -6.95 -14.37 9.60
CA GLY A 57 -5.50 -14.14 9.50
C GLY A 57 -4.90 -13.55 10.77
N THR A 58 -4.19 -14.37 11.52
CA THR A 58 -3.30 -13.98 12.61
C THR A 58 -2.57 -12.69 12.25
N LYS A 59 -2.96 -11.56 12.86
CA LYS A 59 -2.12 -10.36 12.94
C LYS A 59 -0.83 -10.81 13.62
N ARG A 60 0.17 -11.22 12.84
CA ARG A 60 1.53 -11.34 13.34
C ARG A 60 1.92 -9.91 13.70
N THR A 61 1.89 -9.62 14.99
CA THR A 61 2.48 -8.41 15.55
C THR A 61 3.90 -8.36 15.01
N PHE A 62 4.30 -7.22 14.44
CA PHE A 62 5.65 -7.05 13.93
C PHE A 62 6.65 -7.32 15.07
N ASP A 63 7.51 -8.32 14.88
CA ASP A 63 8.58 -8.66 15.81
C ASP A 63 9.93 -8.22 15.20
N PRO A 64 10.56 -7.16 15.75
CA PRO A 64 11.84 -6.67 15.28
C PRO A 64 12.96 -7.73 15.33
N GLN A 65 12.89 -8.68 16.28
CA GLN A 65 13.90 -9.73 16.41
C GLN A 65 13.76 -10.76 15.29
N GLN A 66 12.52 -11.19 15.02
CA GLN A 66 12.23 -12.08 13.89
C GLN A 66 12.63 -11.43 12.56
N TRP A 67 12.27 -10.16 12.35
CA TRP A 67 12.68 -9.40 11.16
C TRP A 67 14.20 -9.37 11.00
N SER A 68 14.96 -9.10 12.07
CA SER A 68 16.42 -9.08 12.02
C SER A 68 17.01 -10.46 11.67
N ALA A 69 16.44 -11.54 12.20
CA ALA A 69 16.85 -12.90 11.88
C ALA A 69 16.58 -13.24 10.41
N ASP A 70 15.40 -12.89 9.90
CA ASP A 70 15.02 -13.12 8.50
C ASP A 70 15.93 -12.34 7.54
N MET A 71 16.27 -11.08 7.86
CA MET A 71 17.20 -10.28 7.07
C MET A 71 18.63 -10.87 7.08
N LYS A 72 19.09 -11.44 8.20
CA LYS A 72 20.38 -12.14 8.25
C LYS A 72 20.39 -13.38 7.37
N LEU A 73 19.30 -14.14 7.35
CA LEU A 73 19.17 -15.33 6.52
C LEU A 73 19.17 -14.98 5.02
N LEU A 74 18.47 -13.91 4.64
CA LEU A 74 18.50 -13.39 3.27
C LEU A 74 19.89 -12.90 2.86
N ALA A 75 20.59 -12.18 3.74
CA ALA A 75 21.94 -11.70 3.48
C ALA A 75 22.95 -12.84 3.27
N GLN A 76 22.81 -13.95 4.00
CA GLN A 76 23.62 -15.15 3.81
C GLN A 76 23.31 -15.86 2.47
N GLY A 77 22.07 -15.77 1.99
CA GLY A 77 21.68 -16.29 0.67
C GLY A 77 22.12 -15.41 -0.51
N ALA A 78 22.45 -14.14 -0.26
CA ALA A 78 22.81 -13.17 -1.30
C ALA A 78 24.15 -13.49 -2.01
N GLU A 79 25.01 -14.28 -1.39
CA GLU A 79 26.25 -14.78 -2.03
C GLU A 79 25.96 -15.74 -3.21
N LYS A 80 24.74 -16.27 -3.30
CA LYS A 80 24.29 -17.17 -4.38
C LYS A 80 23.33 -16.51 -5.37
N ILE A 81 23.32 -15.18 -5.46
CA ILE A 81 22.56 -14.49 -6.52
C ILE A 81 23.33 -14.73 -7.83
N PRO A 82 22.76 -15.47 -8.80
CA PRO A 82 23.43 -15.67 -10.08
C PRO A 82 23.59 -14.32 -10.77
N VAL A 83 24.84 -13.97 -11.07
CA VAL A 83 25.13 -12.79 -11.90
C VAL A 83 24.67 -13.12 -13.31
N LEU A 84 23.60 -12.47 -13.74
CA LEU A 84 23.10 -12.61 -15.09
C LEU A 84 24.07 -11.94 -16.07
N PRO A 85 24.34 -12.56 -17.22
CA PRO A 85 25.21 -11.98 -18.23
C PRO A 85 24.52 -10.76 -18.88
N PRO A 86 25.26 -9.77 -19.41
CA PRO A 86 24.67 -8.53 -19.94
C PRO A 86 23.58 -8.73 -21.00
N GLU A 87 23.68 -9.83 -21.75
CA GLU A 87 22.74 -10.23 -22.80
C GLU A 87 21.33 -10.48 -22.24
N ALA A 88 21.21 -10.89 -20.97
CA ALA A 88 19.93 -11.10 -20.29
C ALA A 88 19.15 -9.80 -20.03
N PHE A 89 19.79 -8.63 -20.17
CA PHE A 89 19.16 -7.31 -19.98
C PHE A 89 18.90 -6.58 -21.31
N THR A 90 18.98 -7.29 -22.43
CA THR A 90 18.70 -6.73 -23.77
C THR A 90 17.20 -6.54 -23.98
N ARG A 91 16.83 -5.56 -24.82
CA ARG A 91 15.43 -5.31 -25.20
C ARG A 91 14.82 -6.58 -25.84
N GLU A 92 15.61 -7.30 -26.61
CA GLU A 92 15.25 -8.54 -27.28
C GLU A 92 15.08 -9.69 -26.29
N SER A 93 15.81 -9.72 -25.18
CA SER A 93 15.61 -10.75 -24.13
C SER A 93 14.40 -10.47 -23.26
N ILE A 94 14.02 -9.20 -23.07
CA ILE A 94 12.85 -8.80 -22.27
C ILE A 94 11.55 -8.87 -23.10
N TYR A 95 11.63 -8.61 -24.42
CA TYR A 95 10.45 -8.47 -25.29
C TYR A 95 10.43 -9.41 -26.52
N GLY A 96 11.44 -10.26 -26.72
CA GLY A 96 11.64 -11.01 -27.97
C GLY A 96 10.66 -12.15 -28.26
N ASN A 97 9.76 -12.48 -27.33
CA ASN A 97 8.72 -13.50 -27.53
C ASN A 97 7.32 -12.90 -27.79
N HIS A 98 7.24 -11.66 -28.24
CA HIS A 98 5.99 -11.04 -28.70
C HIS A 98 5.95 -10.94 -30.22
N ASP A 99 5.88 -12.09 -30.90
CA ASP A 99 5.40 -12.22 -32.29
C ASP A 99 4.59 -13.53 -32.43
#